data_AF-A0A433X1Y9-F1
#
_entry.id   AF-A0A433X1Y9-F1
#
_cell.length_a   1.000
_cell.length_b   1.000
_cell.length_c   1.000
_cell.angle_alpha   90.00
_cell.angle_beta   90.00
_cell.angle_gamma   90.00
#
_symmetry.space_group_name_H-M   'P 1'
#
loop_
_entity.id
_entity.type
_entity.pdbx_description
1 polymer ?
#
loop_
_entity_poly.entity_id
_entity_poly.type
_entity_poly.pdbx_seq_one_letter_code
_entity_poly.pdbx_strand_id
1 'polypeptide(L)' 'MNTIMQVFETLEYGPSPESDGPAQDWLEAHGRRFGHFIDGAFTAPGTLFTTQNPASGAVLA' A
#
# COMPACT_ATOMS: atom_id res chain seq x y z
N MET A 1 -17.83 17.92 27.77
CA MET A 1 -16.82 18.42 26.80
C MET A 1 -17.15 17.81 25.45
N ASN A 2 -17.30 18.60 24.39
CA ASN A 2 -17.66 18.09 23.07
C ASN A 2 -16.43 17.39 22.47
N THR A 3 -16.57 16.16 21.98
CA THR A 3 -15.48 15.32 21.42
C THR A 3 -14.72 16.03 20.30
N ILE A 4 -15.38 16.94 19.57
CA ILE A 4 -14.75 17.79 18.55
C ILE A 4 -13.61 18.64 19.14
N MET A 5 -13.78 19.20 20.35
CA MET A 5 -12.73 20.03 20.98
C MET A 5 -11.49 19.20 21.38
N GLN A 6 -11.67 17.92 21.72
CA GLN A 6 -10.56 17.03 22.10
C GLN A 6 -9.69 16.62 20.88
N VAL A 7 -10.28 16.51 19.68
CA VAL A 7 -9.53 16.24 18.45
C VAL A 7 -8.61 17.42 18.09
N PHE A 8 -9.01 18.66 18.39
CA PHE A 8 -8.15 19.83 18.19
C PHE A 8 -7.00 19.93 19.21
N GLU A 9 -7.12 19.30 20.38
CA GLU A 9 -6.03 19.22 21.38
C GLU A 9 -5.03 18.10 21.04
N THR A 10 -5.52 16.95 20.59
CA THR A 10 -4.69 15.77 20.31
C THR A 10 -4.13 15.74 18.89
N LEU A 11 -4.79 16.43 17.94
CA LEU A 11 -4.52 16.35 16.50
C LEU A 11 -4.46 14.90 16.00
N GLU A 12 -5.26 14.01 16.60
CA GLU A 12 -5.35 12.62 16.17
C GLU A 12 -5.74 12.56 14.69
N TYR A 13 -4.95 11.79 13.92
CA TYR A 13 -5.29 11.51 12.53
C TYR A 13 -6.65 10.83 12.47
N GLY A 14 -7.52 11.36 11.62
CA GLY A 14 -8.79 10.70 11.31
C GLY A 14 -8.53 9.29 10.75
N PRO A 15 -9.49 8.36 10.92
CA PRO A 15 -9.38 7.04 10.33
C PRO A 15 -9.20 7.19 8.81
N SER A 16 -8.27 6.45 8.21
CA SER A 16 -8.17 6.37 6.75
C SER A 16 -9.37 5.57 6.24
N PRO A 17 -10.38 6.20 5.62
CA PRO A 17 -11.64 5.53 5.29
C PRO A 17 -11.55 4.77 3.96
N GLU A 18 -10.46 4.98 3.21
CA GLU A 18 -10.24 4.42 1.89
C GLU A 18 -9.87 2.93 2.00
N SER A 19 -10.48 2.12 1.14
CA SER A 19 -10.13 0.70 1.03
C SER A 19 -8.86 0.53 0.20
N ASP A 20 -7.95 -0.35 0.64
CA ASP A 20 -6.78 -0.76 -0.14
C ASP A 20 -7.08 -1.89 -1.14
N GLY A 21 -8.33 -2.38 -1.19
CA GLY A 21 -8.76 -3.50 -2.03
C GLY A 21 -8.34 -3.39 -3.50
N PRO A 22 -8.62 -2.27 -4.21
CA PRO A 22 -8.21 -2.12 -5.60
C PRO A 22 -6.69 -2.20 -5.81
N ALA A 23 -5.89 -1.77 -4.83
CA ALA A 23 -4.44 -1.89 -4.89
C ALA A 23 -3.99 -3.34 -4.69
N GLN A 24 -4.64 -4.08 -3.78
CA GLN A 24 -4.39 -5.52 -3.60
C GLN A 24 -4.73 -6.30 -4.89
N ASP A 25 -5.89 -6.04 -5.49
CA ASP A 25 -6.33 -6.69 -6.73
C ASP A 25 -5.34 -6.44 -7.87
N TRP A 26 -4.79 -5.22 -7.97
CA TRP A 26 -3.76 -4.89 -8.95
C TRP A 26 -2.45 -5.65 -8.70
N LEU A 27 -2.01 -5.77 -7.44
CA LEU A 27 -0.82 -6.55 -7.08
C LEU A 27 -1.00 -8.03 -7.44
N GLU A 28 -2.17 -8.61 -7.19
CA GLU A 28 -2.51 -9.99 -7.58
C GLU A 28 -2.54 -10.17 -9.10
N ALA A 29 -3.11 -9.21 -9.83
CA ALA A 29 -3.15 -9.25 -11.30
C ALA A 29 -1.74 -9.28 -11.94
N HIS A 30 -0.71 -8.81 -11.21
CA HIS A 30 0.70 -8.87 -11.61
C HIS A 30 1.47 -10.02 -10.95
N GLY A 31 0.79 -10.93 -10.25
CA GLY A 31 1.39 -12.07 -9.57
C GLY A 31 2.35 -11.70 -8.45
N ARG A 32 2.25 -10.48 -7.91
CA ARG A 32 3.09 -9.92 -6.85
C ARG A 32 4.60 -10.08 -7.11
N ARG A 33 5.04 -10.13 -8.36
CA ARG A 33 6.46 -10.29 -8.74
C ARG A 33 6.73 -9.47 -9.97
N PHE A 34 7.68 -8.54 -9.87
CA PHE A 34 7.88 -7.52 -10.89
C PHE A 34 9.28 -7.61 -11.51
N GLY A 35 9.33 -7.50 -12.84
CA GLY A 35 10.49 -7.00 -13.55
C GLY A 35 10.41 -5.48 -13.74
N HIS A 36 11.24 -4.93 -14.63
CA HIS A 36 11.17 -3.52 -14.99
C HIS A 36 10.09 -3.29 -16.04
N PHE A 37 9.52 -2.09 -16.11
CA PHE A 37 8.64 -1.70 -17.21
C PHE A 37 9.45 -0.96 -18.27
N ILE A 38 9.69 -1.61 -19.42
CA ILE A 38 10.55 -1.10 -20.50
C ILE A 38 9.81 -1.33 -21.82
N ASP A 39 9.78 -0.30 -22.67
CA ASP A 39 9.16 -0.37 -24.01
C ASP A 39 7.69 -0.86 -24.00
N GLY A 40 6.91 -0.39 -23.03
CA GLY A 40 5.48 -0.68 -22.94
C GLY A 40 5.13 -2.04 -22.32
N ALA A 41 6.10 -2.82 -21.83
CA ALA A 41 5.87 -4.12 -21.20
C ALA A 41 6.69 -4.32 -19.93
N PHE A 42 6.18 -5.16 -19.02
CA PHE A 42 6.97 -5.67 -17.89
C PHE A 42 7.94 -6.75 -18.39
N THR A 43 9.21 -6.62 -18.04
CA THR A 43 10.21 -7.67 -18.27
C THR A 43 10.00 -8.83 -17.29
N ALA A 44 10.64 -9.96 -17.57
CA ALA A 44 10.73 -11.03 -16.58
C ALA A 44 11.41 -10.53 -15.28
N PRO A 45 10.97 -10.99 -14.10
CA PRO A 45 11.64 -10.71 -12.84
C PRO A 45 13.09 -11.24 -12.82
N GLY A 46 14.01 -10.42 -12.30
CA GLY A 46 15.39 -10.84 -12.00
C GLY A 46 15.54 -11.37 -10.57
N THR A 47 16.63 -11.00 -9.90
CA THR A 47 16.78 -11.22 -8.46
C THR A 47 15.80 -10.31 -7.71
N LEU A 48 14.91 -10.90 -6.92
CA LEU A 48 13.86 -10.20 -6.20
C LEU A 48 14.23 -9.94 -4.73
N PHE A 49 13.53 -8.97 -4.14
CA PHE A 49 13.50 -8.71 -2.71
C PHE A 49 12.07 -8.34 -2.30
N THR A 50 11.74 -8.54 -1.03
CA THR A 50 10.39 -8.24 -0.54
C THR A 50 10.19 -6.75 -0.36
N THR A 51 9.09 -6.21 -0.86
CA THR A 51 8.55 -4.92 -0.45
C THR A 51 7.42 -5.13 0.56
N GLN A 52 7.41 -4.33 1.63
CA GLN A 52 6.50 -4.51 2.76
C GLN A 52 5.72 -3.23 3.03
N ASN A 53 4.48 -3.38 3.46
CA ASN A 53 3.68 -2.28 3.97
C ASN A 53 4.28 -1.82 5.30
N PRO A 54 4.81 -0.58 5.42
CA PRO A 54 5.48 -0.13 6.63
C PRO A 54 4.53 0.01 7.84
N ALA A 55 3.22 0.14 7.61
CA ALA A 55 2.23 0.28 8.68
C ALA A 55 1.91 -1.07 9.37
N SER A 56 2.01 -2.18 8.63
CA SER A 56 1.64 -3.51 9.13
C SER A 56 2.75 -4.55 9.10
N GLY A 57 3.84 -4.28 8.38
CA GLY A 57 4.90 -5.25 8.06
C GLY A 57 4.46 -6.33 7.05
N ALA A 58 3.23 -6.28 6.53
CA ALA A 58 2.76 -7.27 5.57
C ALA A 58 3.52 -7.15 4.24
N VAL A 59 3.87 -8.30 3.64
CA VAL A 59 4.50 -8.34 2.32
C VAL A 59 3.50 -7.89 1.25
N LEU A 60 3.92 -6.96 0.39
CA LEU A 60 3.12 -6.46 -0.73
C LEU A 60 3.48 -7.18 -2.03
N ALA A 61 4.77 -7.35 -2.32
CA ALA A 61 5.34 -8.00 -3.51
C ALA A 61 6.82 -8.36 -3.31
#